data_AF-A0A7K2A6T8-F1
#
_entry.id   AF-A0A7K2A6T8-F1
#
_cell.length_a   1.000
_cell.length_b   1.000
_cell.length_c   1.000
_cell.angle_alpha   90.00
_cell.angle_beta   90.00
_cell.angle_gamma   90.00
#
_symmetry.space_group_name_H-M   'P 1'
#
loop_
_entity.id
_entity.type
_entity.pdbx_description
1 polymer ?
#
loop_
_entity_poly.entity_id
_entity_poly.type
_entity_poly.pdbx_seq_one_letter_code
_entity_poly.pdbx_strand_id
1 'polypeptide(L)'
;MGAQGRGARVGLVGTIILAVLVLAGAPAAAQTPSTTAAPEVEAVDVEDFEDRAQRWAEARRRAREKALRKAEELANANRSTTSTTTTTTTTTTTTTTQPPTTTTEAGAVKHPIPAGTTEAQWHALRQCESTQNYRAVSKSGRYRGAYQFSIRTWDWVAGMHYPDLVGVDPIDASPSDQDKMAYQLYEINGWDPWPTCRKRLPS
;
A
#
# COMPACT_ATOMS: atom_id res chain seq x y z
N MET A 1 -47.35 0.72 -40.04
CA MET A 1 -48.54 -0.04 -39.63
C MET A 1 -48.19 -0.85 -38.38
N GLY A 2 -48.74 -0.50 -37.22
CA GLY A 2 -48.63 -1.28 -35.99
C GLY A 2 -49.93 -2.07 -35.78
N ALA A 3 -49.83 -3.35 -35.41
CA ALA A 3 -50.97 -4.20 -35.08
C ALA A 3 -50.87 -4.63 -33.62
N GLN A 4 -51.68 -4.01 -32.78
CA GLN A 4 -51.99 -4.44 -31.42
C GLN A 4 -53.05 -5.54 -31.48
N GLY A 5 -52.79 -6.69 -30.85
CA GLY A 5 -53.77 -7.76 -30.65
C GLY A 5 -54.15 -7.86 -29.18
N ARG A 6 -55.33 -7.31 -28.82
CA ARG A 6 -56.04 -7.58 -27.56
C ARG A 6 -56.82 -8.89 -27.71
N GLY A 7 -56.82 -9.72 -26.67
CA GLY A 7 -57.69 -10.90 -26.58
C GLY A 7 -57.77 -11.43 -25.15
N ALA A 8 -58.71 -10.90 -24.36
CA ALA A 8 -59.09 -11.44 -23.07
C ALA A 8 -60.03 -12.64 -23.23
N ARG A 9 -59.87 -13.70 -22.43
CA ARG A 9 -60.93 -14.66 -22.12
C ARG A 9 -60.84 -15.09 -20.65
N VAL A 10 -61.77 -14.54 -19.88
CA VAL A 10 -62.16 -14.97 -18.52
C VAL A 10 -62.93 -16.28 -18.64
N GLY A 11 -62.60 -17.26 -17.80
CA GLY A 11 -63.39 -18.47 -17.58
C GLY A 11 -63.56 -18.69 -16.08
N LEU A 12 -64.77 -18.45 -15.59
CA LEU A 12 -65.23 -18.67 -14.22
C LEU A 12 -66.29 -19.79 -14.24
N VAL A 13 -66.07 -20.88 -13.51
CA VAL A 13 -67.08 -21.76 -12.87
C VAL A 13 -66.32 -22.57 -11.80
N GLY A 14 -66.47 -22.35 -10.48
CA GLY A 14 -67.55 -22.83 -9.62
C GLY A 14 -67.04 -24.07 -8.83
N THR A 15 -66.88 -24.06 -7.51
CA THR A 15 -67.98 -24.15 -6.53
C THR A 15 -67.44 -24.03 -5.09
N ILE A 16 -68.31 -23.45 -4.25
CA ILE A 16 -68.24 -23.29 -2.78
C ILE A 16 -68.49 -24.68 -2.15
N ILE A 17 -67.88 -25.06 -1.01
CA ILE A 17 -68.44 -25.13 0.37
C ILE A 17 -67.48 -26.14 1.08
N LEU A 18 -66.90 -25.96 2.27
CA LEU A 18 -67.51 -25.90 3.61
C LEU A 18 -66.44 -25.48 4.62
N ALA A 19 -66.75 -24.49 5.46
CA ALA A 19 -65.97 -24.15 6.65
C ALA A 19 -66.18 -25.21 7.74
N VAL A 20 -65.10 -25.73 8.32
CA VAL A 20 -65.16 -26.41 9.62
C VAL A 20 -64.31 -25.62 10.60
N LEU A 21 -65.02 -24.93 11.49
CA LEU A 21 -64.50 -24.24 12.66
C LEU A 21 -64.35 -25.28 13.78
N VAL A 22 -63.13 -25.57 14.23
CA VAL A 22 -62.89 -26.26 15.50
C VAL A 22 -62.18 -25.31 16.44
N LEU A 23 -62.86 -24.99 17.54
CA LEU A 23 -62.36 -24.25 18.69
C LEU A 23 -61.65 -25.19 19.67
N ALA A 24 -60.55 -24.67 20.20
CA ALA A 24 -59.97 -24.93 21.52
C ALA A 24 -59.38 -26.33 21.82
N GLY A 25 -58.05 -26.33 21.95
CA GLY A 25 -57.28 -27.37 22.64
C GLY A 25 -55.82 -26.94 22.76
N ALA A 26 -55.47 -26.23 23.83
CA ALA A 26 -54.08 -25.95 24.17
C ALA A 26 -53.37 -27.22 24.64
N PRO A 27 -52.10 -27.48 24.26
CA PRO A 27 -51.28 -28.41 25.01
C PRO A 27 -50.28 -27.64 25.88
N ALA A 28 -50.38 -27.89 27.18
CA ALA A 28 -49.24 -27.81 28.08
C ALA A 28 -48.25 -28.93 27.70
N ALA A 29 -47.06 -28.55 27.24
CA ALA A 29 -45.89 -29.41 27.26
C ALA A 29 -44.67 -28.51 27.45
N ALA A 30 -44.15 -28.53 28.67
CA ALA A 30 -42.86 -27.94 29.01
C ALA A 30 -41.77 -28.58 28.13
N GLN A 31 -41.11 -27.76 27.31
CA GLN A 31 -39.85 -28.12 26.66
C GLN A 31 -38.88 -26.98 26.93
N THR A 32 -38.06 -27.15 27.97
CA THR A 32 -36.73 -26.56 27.99
C THR A 32 -35.84 -27.37 27.04
N PRO A 33 -35.05 -26.69 26.20
CA PRO A 33 -33.62 -26.82 26.40
C PRO A 33 -32.92 -25.48 26.13
N SER A 34 -32.47 -24.82 27.19
CA SER A 34 -31.43 -23.79 27.07
C SER A 34 -30.17 -24.33 27.71
N THR A 35 -29.54 -25.31 27.04
CA THR A 35 -28.11 -25.56 27.24
C THR A 35 -27.38 -24.51 26.42
N THR A 36 -26.92 -23.47 27.11
CA THR A 36 -25.90 -22.54 26.62
C THR A 36 -24.63 -23.33 26.32
N ALA A 37 -24.45 -23.74 25.07
CA ALA A 37 -23.15 -24.14 24.56
C ALA A 37 -22.32 -22.87 24.32
N ALA A 38 -21.11 -22.83 24.87
CA ALA A 38 -20.10 -21.83 24.58
C ALA A 38 -19.85 -21.76 23.05
N PRO A 39 -19.48 -20.59 22.49
CA PRO A 39 -19.18 -20.51 21.07
C PRO A 39 -18.00 -21.43 20.76
N GLU A 40 -18.22 -22.34 19.81
CA GLU A 40 -17.17 -23.07 19.13
C GLU A 40 -16.25 -22.03 18.49
N VAL A 41 -15.02 -21.95 18.99
CA VAL A 41 -13.96 -21.17 18.36
C VAL A 41 -13.72 -21.78 16.99
N GLU A 42 -14.18 -21.13 15.92
CA GLU A 42 -13.74 -21.44 14.56
C GLU A 42 -12.21 -21.42 14.59
N ALA A 43 -11.61 -22.61 14.47
CA ALA A 43 -10.19 -22.73 14.34
C ALA A 43 -9.80 -21.96 13.08
N VAL A 44 -9.01 -20.91 13.23
CA VAL A 44 -8.49 -20.18 12.09
C VAL A 44 -7.57 -21.15 11.34
N ASP A 45 -7.99 -21.52 10.13
CA ASP A 45 -7.31 -22.53 9.32
C ASP A 45 -5.86 -22.08 9.04
N VAL A 46 -4.90 -22.88 9.52
CA VAL A 46 -3.46 -22.57 9.39
C VAL A 46 -3.01 -22.67 7.93
N GLU A 47 -3.70 -23.47 7.10
CA GLU A 47 -3.40 -23.59 5.66
C GLU A 47 -3.74 -22.28 4.92
N ASP A 48 -4.79 -21.56 5.32
CA ASP A 48 -5.13 -20.25 4.74
C ASP A 48 -4.06 -19.19 5.03
N PHE A 49 -3.35 -19.29 6.17
CA PHE A 49 -2.24 -18.38 6.47
C PHE A 49 -1.01 -18.64 5.60
N GLU A 50 -0.66 -19.91 5.35
CA GLU A 50 0.47 -20.28 4.50
C GLU A 50 0.21 -19.92 3.04
N ASP A 51 -0.99 -20.21 2.53
CA ASP A 51 -1.41 -19.83 1.18
C ASP A 51 -1.45 -18.31 1.00
N ARG A 52 -1.91 -17.59 2.02
CA ARG A 52 -1.86 -16.13 2.02
C ARG A 52 -0.40 -15.68 1.99
N ALA A 53 0.47 -16.22 2.83
CA ALA A 53 1.89 -15.88 2.87
C ALA A 53 2.63 -16.16 1.54
N GLN A 54 2.29 -17.26 0.86
CA GLN A 54 2.81 -17.59 -0.47
C GLN A 54 2.31 -16.61 -1.53
N ARG A 55 1.02 -16.30 -1.55
CA ARG A 55 0.45 -15.26 -2.43
C ARG A 55 1.12 -13.90 -2.20
N TRP A 56 1.41 -13.54 -0.95
CA TRP A 56 2.19 -12.35 -0.60
C TRP A 56 3.65 -12.43 -1.08
N ALA A 57 4.29 -13.59 -1.01
CA ALA A 57 5.65 -13.78 -1.54
C ALA A 57 5.69 -13.69 -3.08
N GLU A 58 4.67 -14.20 -3.77
CA GLU A 58 4.55 -14.12 -5.22
C GLU A 58 4.25 -12.70 -5.71
N ALA A 59 3.31 -12.01 -5.05
CA ALA A 59 3.04 -10.60 -5.33
C ALA A 59 4.32 -9.76 -5.18
N ARG A 60 5.11 -10.01 -4.13
CA ARG A 60 6.44 -9.41 -3.92
C ARG A 60 7.41 -9.66 -5.07
N ARG A 61 7.53 -10.91 -5.54
CA ARG A 61 8.39 -11.26 -6.68
C ARG A 61 7.98 -10.51 -7.95
N ARG A 62 6.68 -10.52 -8.29
CA ARG A 62 6.14 -9.84 -9.47
C ARG A 62 6.33 -8.33 -9.41
N ALA A 63 6.11 -7.72 -8.25
CA ALA A 63 6.34 -6.29 -8.05
C ALA A 63 7.81 -5.92 -8.30
N ARG A 64 8.75 -6.73 -7.79
CA ARG A 64 10.19 -6.53 -8.01
C ARG A 64 10.58 -6.63 -9.49
N GLU A 65 10.08 -7.63 -10.21
CA GLU A 65 10.34 -7.79 -11.65
C GLU A 65 9.81 -6.58 -12.45
N LYS A 66 8.61 -6.10 -12.12
CA LYS A 66 8.03 -4.92 -12.76
C LYS A 66 8.85 -3.65 -12.47
N ALA A 67 9.32 -3.49 -11.23
CA ALA A 67 10.16 -2.36 -10.84
C ALA A 67 11.52 -2.38 -11.56
N LEU A 68 12.17 -3.54 -11.67
CA LEU A 68 13.41 -3.70 -12.42
C LEU A 68 13.23 -3.34 -13.90
N ARG A 69 12.16 -3.85 -14.53
CA ARG A 69 11.84 -3.52 -15.93
C ARG A 69 11.62 -2.02 -16.13
N LYS A 70 10.88 -1.38 -15.23
CA LYS A 70 10.63 0.06 -15.29
C LYS A 70 11.92 0.87 -15.07
N ALA A 71 12.80 0.43 -14.17
CA ALA A 71 14.09 1.07 -13.94
C ALA A 71 15.00 0.97 -15.18
N GLU A 72 15.02 -0.18 -15.86
CA GLU A 72 15.74 -0.35 -17.12
C GLU A 72 15.17 0.53 -18.24
N GLU A 73 13.84 0.60 -18.36
CA GLU A 73 13.16 1.49 -19.31
C GLU A 73 13.54 2.96 -19.08
N LEU A 74 13.52 3.42 -17.84
CA LEU A 74 13.91 4.78 -17.47
C LEU A 74 15.40 5.04 -17.71
N ALA A 75 16.27 4.07 -17.44
CA ALA A 75 17.71 4.19 -17.73
C ALA A 75 17.99 4.29 -19.24
N ASN A 76 17.27 3.50 -20.05
CA ASN A 76 17.36 3.53 -21.50
C ASN A 76 16.80 4.83 -22.08
N ALA A 77 15.71 5.36 -21.50
CA ALA A 77 15.18 6.67 -21.86
C ALA A 77 16.20 7.79 -21.56
N ASN A 78 16.77 7.81 -20.35
CA ASN A 78 17.77 8.83 -19.97
C ASN A 78 19.06 8.74 -20.83
N ARG A 79 19.47 7.52 -21.20
CA ARG A 79 20.58 7.30 -22.14
C ARG A 79 20.29 7.89 -23.52
N SER A 80 19.05 7.77 -24.01
CA SER A 80 18.65 8.28 -25.32
C SER A 80 18.53 9.81 -25.35
N THR A 81 18.23 10.45 -24.22
CA THR A 81 18.10 11.91 -24.12
C THR A 81 19.46 12.64 -23.97
N THR A 82 20.52 11.93 -23.57
CA THR A 82 21.85 12.53 -23.29
C THR A 82 22.69 12.78 -24.55
N SER A 83 22.27 12.30 -25.73
CA SER A 83 23.06 12.42 -26.98
C SER A 83 22.90 13.73 -27.79
N THR A 84 22.15 14.73 -27.32
CA THR A 84 21.84 15.93 -28.14
C THR A 84 22.37 17.28 -27.60
N THR A 85 23.15 17.33 -26.53
CA THR A 85 23.72 18.60 -26.05
C THR A 85 25.25 18.58 -26.07
N THR A 86 25.83 18.88 -27.24
CA THR A 86 27.24 19.26 -27.41
C THR A 86 27.29 20.66 -28.04
N THR A 87 28.31 21.44 -27.68
CA THR A 87 28.67 22.84 -28.03
C THR A 87 28.12 23.86 -27.01
N THR A 88 28.91 24.54 -26.15
CA THR A 88 30.16 25.26 -26.43
C THR A 88 31.05 25.41 -25.17
N THR A 89 32.33 25.13 -25.36
CA THR A 89 33.56 25.47 -24.63
C THR A 89 33.58 26.84 -23.93
N THR A 90 34.12 26.93 -22.70
CA THR A 90 35.26 27.81 -22.36
C THR A 90 35.92 27.35 -21.06
N THR A 91 37.20 26.99 -21.19
CA THR A 91 38.20 26.65 -20.18
C THR A 91 38.49 27.80 -19.22
N THR A 92 38.58 27.57 -17.91
CA THR A 92 39.66 28.16 -17.07
C THR A 92 39.91 27.27 -15.85
N THR A 93 41.17 26.89 -15.71
CA THR A 93 41.84 26.07 -14.71
C THR A 93 42.05 26.85 -13.41
N THR A 94 41.86 26.21 -12.24
CA THR A 94 42.80 26.30 -11.09
C THR A 94 42.57 25.20 -10.05
N THR A 95 43.67 24.54 -9.74
CA THR A 95 43.93 23.49 -8.75
C THR A 95 43.65 23.92 -7.31
N THR A 96 42.97 23.08 -6.51
CA THR A 96 43.27 22.89 -5.06
C THR A 96 42.75 21.52 -4.60
N THR A 97 43.65 20.82 -3.91
CA THR A 97 43.60 19.44 -3.45
C THR A 97 42.53 19.19 -2.37
N GLN A 98 41.52 18.39 -2.68
CA GLN A 98 40.72 17.65 -1.68
C GLN A 98 40.33 16.28 -2.26
N PRO A 99 40.41 15.15 -1.50
CA PRO A 99 40.17 13.81 -2.03
C PRO A 99 38.73 13.64 -2.56
N PRO A 100 38.51 12.83 -3.62
CA PRO A 100 37.21 12.73 -4.26
C PRO A 100 36.18 12.06 -3.35
N THR A 101 35.24 12.86 -2.84
CA THR A 101 33.91 12.41 -2.45
C THR A 101 33.31 11.70 -3.66
N THR A 102 33.04 10.40 -3.56
CA THR A 102 32.36 9.67 -4.64
C THR A 102 30.90 10.07 -4.65
N THR A 103 30.62 11.18 -5.33
CA THR A 103 29.31 11.53 -5.87
C THR A 103 28.87 10.41 -6.81
N THR A 104 27.86 9.65 -6.40
CA THR A 104 26.96 8.95 -7.33
C THR A 104 25.58 9.57 -7.16
N GLU A 105 25.42 10.82 -7.61
CA GLU A 105 24.12 11.43 -7.86
C GLU A 105 23.91 11.38 -9.38
N ALA A 106 23.42 10.23 -9.86
CA ALA A 106 23.00 10.04 -11.24
C ALA A 106 21.46 10.03 -11.28
N GLY A 107 20.88 11.20 -11.55
CA GLY A 107 19.54 11.33 -12.15
C GLY A 107 18.37 10.71 -11.39
N ALA A 108 18.33 10.79 -10.06
CA ALA A 108 17.13 10.42 -9.31
C ALA A 108 16.03 11.45 -9.58
N VAL A 109 14.86 11.00 -10.05
CA VAL A 109 13.64 11.80 -10.04
C VAL A 109 13.40 12.21 -8.58
N LYS A 110 13.66 13.47 -8.25
CA LYS A 110 13.37 14.03 -6.92
C LYS A 110 11.87 14.31 -6.87
N HIS A 111 11.17 13.57 -6.03
CA HIS A 111 9.78 13.89 -5.72
C HIS A 111 9.74 15.27 -5.05
N PRO A 112 8.74 16.11 -5.36
CA PRO A 112 8.59 17.38 -4.66
C PRO A 112 8.51 17.13 -3.15
N ILE A 113 9.31 17.86 -2.38
CA ILE A 113 9.23 17.81 -0.92
C ILE A 113 7.88 18.38 -0.46
N PRO A 114 7.24 17.80 0.58
CA PRO A 114 6.00 18.31 1.15
C PRO A 114 6.05 19.79 1.53
N ALA A 115 4.94 20.49 1.31
CA ALA A 115 4.84 21.90 1.66
C ALA A 115 5.05 22.11 3.16
N GLY A 116 5.72 23.22 3.52
CA GLY A 116 6.06 23.52 4.92
C GLY A 116 7.19 22.64 5.50
N THR A 117 7.86 21.85 4.68
CA THR A 117 9.08 21.11 5.06
C THR A 117 10.29 21.56 4.26
N THR A 118 11.49 21.19 4.72
CA THR A 118 12.75 21.47 4.02
C THR A 118 13.56 20.19 3.80
N GLU A 119 14.44 20.19 2.80
CA GLU A 119 15.36 19.07 2.58
C GLU A 119 16.26 18.80 3.80
N ALA A 120 16.64 19.86 4.53
CA ALA A 120 17.42 19.73 5.76
C ALA A 120 16.67 18.92 6.84
N GLN A 121 15.34 19.07 6.94
CA GLN A 121 14.51 18.28 7.84
C GLN A 121 14.45 16.82 7.40
N TRP A 122 14.23 16.54 6.12
CA TRP A 122 14.21 15.18 5.59
C TRP A 122 15.55 14.45 5.75
N HIS A 123 16.65 15.16 5.48
CA HIS A 123 18.00 14.66 5.73
C HIS A 123 18.22 14.37 7.22
N ALA A 124 17.87 15.30 8.12
CA ALA A 124 17.99 15.11 9.57
C ALA A 124 17.14 13.92 10.07
N LEU A 125 15.95 13.73 9.50
CA LEU A 125 15.09 12.59 9.80
C LEU A 125 15.77 11.27 9.42
N ARG A 126 16.19 11.11 8.15
CA ARG A 126 16.89 9.90 7.68
C ARG A 126 18.18 9.65 8.47
N GLN A 127 18.90 10.71 8.79
CA GLN A 127 20.12 10.63 9.60
C GLN A 127 19.81 10.08 11.00
N CYS A 128 18.74 10.53 11.63
CA CYS A 128 18.33 10.06 12.95
C CYS A 128 17.78 8.62 12.92
N GLU A 129 16.97 8.28 11.92
CA GLU A 129 16.27 6.99 11.82
C GLU A 129 17.22 5.84 11.43
N SER A 130 18.12 6.08 10.49
CA SER A 130 18.93 5.02 9.87
C SER A 130 20.36 5.41 9.53
N THR A 131 20.81 6.62 9.91
CA THR A 131 22.09 7.17 9.43
C THR A 131 22.12 7.23 7.90
N GLN A 132 21.00 7.63 7.28
CA GLN A 132 20.80 7.71 5.82
C GLN A 132 20.90 6.38 5.07
N ASN A 133 20.76 5.26 5.77
CA ASN A 133 20.85 3.94 5.16
C ASN A 133 19.47 3.47 4.65
N TYR A 134 19.25 3.59 3.34
CA TYR A 134 18.06 3.08 2.64
C TYR A 134 17.91 1.56 2.68
N ARG A 135 18.94 0.83 3.12
CA ARG A 135 18.91 -0.62 3.33
C ARG A 135 18.94 -0.99 4.82
N ALA A 136 18.61 -0.06 5.71
CA ALA A 136 18.59 -0.34 7.14
C ALA A 136 17.49 -1.34 7.52
N VAL A 137 17.79 -2.14 8.54
CA VAL A 137 16.83 -3.00 9.24
C VAL A 137 17.05 -2.80 10.73
N SER A 138 15.96 -2.55 11.46
CA SER A 138 16.05 -2.45 12.92
C SER A 138 16.56 -3.76 13.53
N LYS A 139 17.13 -3.69 14.73
CA LYS A 139 17.54 -4.89 15.48
C LYS A 139 16.41 -5.93 15.64
N SER A 140 15.17 -5.46 15.70
CA SER A 140 13.97 -6.29 15.79
C SER A 140 13.45 -6.83 14.44
N GLY A 141 13.99 -6.37 13.31
CA GLY A 141 13.51 -6.72 11.97
C GLY A 141 12.16 -6.10 11.57
N ARG A 142 11.52 -5.33 12.47
CA ARG A 142 10.17 -4.78 12.29
C ARG A 142 10.14 -3.49 11.47
N TYR A 143 11.22 -2.72 11.50
CA TYR A 143 11.34 -1.43 10.84
C TYR A 143 12.47 -1.47 9.82
N ARG A 144 12.22 -0.91 8.64
CA ARG A 144 13.05 -1.13 7.45
C ARG A 144 13.21 0.14 6.61
N GLY A 145 14.31 0.25 5.90
CA GLY A 145 14.63 1.37 5.03
C GLY A 145 15.05 2.64 5.76
N ALA A 146 15.31 3.71 5.01
CA ALA A 146 15.90 4.94 5.53
C ALA A 146 15.04 5.63 6.60
N TYR A 147 13.71 5.45 6.50
CA TYR A 147 12.70 6.03 7.37
C TYR A 147 12.12 5.05 8.38
N GLN A 148 12.72 3.84 8.47
CA GLN A 148 12.33 2.83 9.44
C GLN A 148 10.83 2.51 9.37
N PHE A 149 10.32 2.28 8.16
CA PHE A 149 8.92 1.89 7.93
C PHE A 149 8.62 0.50 8.50
N SER A 150 7.42 0.31 9.05
CA SER A 150 6.85 -1.04 9.19
C SER A 150 6.20 -1.46 7.87
N ILE A 151 6.18 -2.77 7.57
CA ILE A 151 5.50 -3.31 6.38
C ILE A 151 4.03 -2.89 6.35
N ARG A 152 3.34 -2.95 7.49
CA ARG A 152 1.92 -2.56 7.59
C ARG A 152 1.70 -1.09 7.22
N THR A 153 2.55 -0.19 7.72
CA THR A 153 2.44 1.25 7.40
C THR A 153 2.74 1.50 5.93
N TRP A 154 3.78 0.84 5.40
CA TRP A 154 4.12 0.91 4.00
C TRP A 154 2.95 0.49 3.10
N ASP A 155 2.40 -0.70 3.34
CA ASP A 155 1.29 -1.23 2.55
C ASP A 155 0.03 -0.37 2.66
N TRP A 156 -0.22 0.23 3.83
CA TRP A 156 -1.34 1.15 4.01
C TRP A 156 -1.21 2.41 3.15
N VAL A 157 -0.04 3.07 3.17
CA VAL A 157 0.22 4.25 2.32
C VAL A 157 0.19 3.85 0.84
N ALA A 158 0.82 2.72 0.49
CA ALA A 158 0.89 2.24 -0.88
C ALA A 158 -0.50 1.89 -1.42
N GLY A 159 -1.34 1.23 -0.63
CA GLY A 159 -2.70 0.87 -1.02
C GLY A 159 -3.58 2.08 -1.32
N MET A 160 -3.31 3.22 -0.69
CA MET A 160 -4.05 4.46 -0.93
C MET A 160 -3.49 5.30 -2.09
N HIS A 161 -2.17 5.33 -2.26
CA HIS A 161 -1.52 6.31 -3.15
C HIS A 161 -0.60 5.72 -4.22
N TYR A 162 -0.03 4.55 -3.99
CA TYR A 162 1.00 3.94 -4.84
C TYR A 162 0.75 2.43 -5.00
N PRO A 163 -0.27 2.03 -5.77
CA PRO A 163 -0.66 0.63 -5.90
C PRO A 163 0.45 -0.26 -6.48
N ASP A 164 1.42 0.32 -7.20
CA ASP A 164 2.61 -0.38 -7.70
C ASP A 164 3.65 -0.71 -6.60
N LEU A 165 3.55 -0.10 -5.42
CA LEU A 165 4.43 -0.33 -4.27
C LEU A 165 3.80 -1.22 -3.18
N VAL A 166 2.55 -1.65 -3.34
CA VAL A 166 1.88 -2.55 -2.39
C VAL A 166 2.62 -3.89 -2.34
N GLY A 167 2.92 -4.34 -1.12
CA GLY A 167 3.65 -5.57 -0.85
C GLY A 167 5.17 -5.43 -1.00
N VAL A 168 5.71 -4.32 -1.52
CA VAL A 168 7.17 -4.12 -1.62
C VAL A 168 7.77 -3.94 -0.21
N ASP A 169 8.84 -4.67 0.11
CA ASP A 169 9.57 -4.43 1.37
C ASP A 169 10.30 -3.07 1.28
N PRO A 170 10.16 -2.15 2.25
CA PRO A 170 10.84 -0.85 2.25
C PRO A 170 12.35 -0.94 2.00
N ILE A 171 13.03 -2.01 2.45
CA ILE A 171 14.48 -2.19 2.22
C ILE A 171 14.85 -2.48 0.76
N ASP A 172 13.89 -3.04 0.00
CA ASP A 172 14.05 -3.42 -1.41
C ASP A 172 13.52 -2.33 -2.35
N ALA A 173 12.76 -1.36 -1.83
CA ALA A 173 12.30 -0.20 -2.56
C ALA A 173 13.46 0.74 -2.91
N SER A 174 13.36 1.42 -4.05
CA SER A 174 14.36 2.42 -4.47
C SER A 174 14.42 3.58 -3.45
N PRO A 175 15.55 4.29 -3.33
CA PRO A 175 15.63 5.44 -2.43
C PRO A 175 14.54 6.49 -2.70
N SER A 176 14.28 6.76 -3.99
CA SER A 176 13.24 7.70 -4.42
C SER A 176 11.83 7.23 -4.04
N ASP A 177 11.54 5.92 -4.09
CA ASP A 177 10.27 5.37 -3.61
C ASP A 177 10.13 5.45 -2.09
N GLN A 178 11.21 5.23 -1.34
CA GLN A 178 11.19 5.40 0.11
C GLN A 178 10.94 6.86 0.51
N ASP A 179 11.59 7.81 -0.17
CA ASP A 179 11.35 9.25 0.02
C ASP A 179 9.91 9.62 -0.31
N LYS A 180 9.42 9.20 -1.47
CA LYS A 180 8.02 9.40 -1.91
C LYS A 180 7.01 8.87 -0.89
N MET A 181 7.24 7.68 -0.36
CA MET A 181 6.37 7.06 0.65
C MET A 181 6.44 7.82 1.98
N ALA A 182 7.62 8.30 2.40
CA ALA A 182 7.78 9.13 3.59
C ALA A 182 7.07 10.48 3.44
N TYR A 183 7.19 11.10 2.28
CA TYR A 183 6.52 12.36 1.96
C TYR A 183 5.01 12.20 2.03
N GLN A 184 4.47 11.15 1.39
CA GLN A 184 3.03 10.88 1.45
C GLN A 184 2.55 10.56 2.86
N LEU A 185 3.34 9.81 3.64
CA LEU A 185 3.01 9.54 5.04
C LEU A 185 2.98 10.82 5.88
N TYR A 186 3.87 11.77 5.60
CA TYR A 186 3.87 13.10 6.21
C TYR A 186 2.66 13.93 5.79
N GLU A 187 2.28 13.92 4.52
CA GLU A 187 1.05 14.62 4.08
C GLU A 187 -0.20 14.12 4.82
N ILE A 188 -0.22 12.85 5.24
CA ILE A 188 -1.35 12.26 5.97
C ILE A 188 -1.28 12.53 7.49
N ASN A 189 -0.11 12.36 8.11
CA ASN A 189 0.03 12.33 9.57
C ASN A 189 1.01 13.37 10.13
N GLY A 190 1.53 14.27 9.29
CA GLY A 190 2.65 15.14 9.64
C GLY A 190 3.87 14.35 10.13
N TRP A 191 4.56 14.89 11.13
CA TRP A 191 5.73 14.25 11.73
C TRP A 191 5.40 13.13 12.74
N ASP A 192 4.12 12.83 12.98
CA ASP A 192 3.73 11.90 14.04
C ASP A 192 4.32 10.49 13.96
N PRO A 193 4.49 9.89 12.77
CA PRO A 193 5.09 8.57 12.62
C PRO A 193 6.53 8.45 13.13
N TRP A 194 7.24 9.57 13.32
CA TRP A 194 8.63 9.62 13.76
C TRP A 194 8.80 10.34 15.10
N PRO A 195 8.22 9.81 16.21
CA PRO A 195 8.06 10.56 17.46
C PRO A 195 9.36 10.95 18.17
N THR A 196 10.41 10.16 17.99
CA THR A 196 11.71 10.43 18.60
C THR A 196 12.54 11.36 17.73
N CYS A 197 12.63 11.07 16.43
CA CYS A 197 13.49 11.80 15.51
C CYS A 197 12.92 13.15 15.09
N ARG A 198 11.60 13.35 15.09
CA ARG A 198 10.98 14.66 14.80
C ARG A 198 11.45 15.78 15.73
N LYS A 199 11.85 15.44 16.96
CA LYS A 199 12.36 16.40 17.96
C LYS A 199 13.75 16.95 17.63
N ARG A 200 14.45 16.33 16.67
CA ARG A 200 15.82 16.67 16.27
C ARG A 200 15.87 17.37 14.91
N LEU A 201 14.71 17.72 14.35
CA LEU A 201 14.64 18.41 13.08
C LEU A 201 15.08 19.86 13.24
N PRO A 202 15.80 20.42 12.25
CA PRO A 202 16.11 21.83 12.22
C PRO A 202 14.82 22.66 12.11
N SER A 203 14.84 23.82 12.76
CA SER A 203 13.79 24.85 12.72
C SER A 203 13.72 25.53 11.36
#